data_AF-A0A1S3H3I3-F1
#
_entry.id   AF-A0A1S3H3I3-F1
#
_cell.length_a   1.000
_cell.length_b   1.000
_cell.length_c   1.000
_cell.angle_alpha   90.00
_cell.angle_beta   90.00
_cell.angle_gamma   90.00
#
_symmetry.space_group_name_H-M   'P 1'
#
loop_
_entity.id
_entity.type
_entity.pdbx_description
1 polymer ?
#
loop_
_entity_poly.entity_id
_entity_poly.type
_entity_poly.pdbx_seq_one_letter_code
_entity_poly.pdbx_strand_id
1 'polypeptide(L)'
;MGESSRSATAISVLALLIATSSLVLVVLVWVRPELISPQSASTAQLTTLAEQAATDAATQIKTMVEALRSDIENQAVTQRTYTFSYGINYPPTDYLDRNGFLKGLSSDLMTEVCKAAKKNCTHVVRYNPPTCWDSLKKTGEGLQNREVDGCVGFYRTVERSNVFAFVGNMYEPPKGAFYTKVGATVDIATAKIGFRQLFYTDATCLTRNSVTFDADAIYETSAPTWSELVTKLNASEIDVIFAPEDIGLLANLQKLPTTYDCTIGKGGVMVRKDMKNDMMWIHEGLEKIKESGKFQELCDNSLRDHGGANNCLTV
;
A
#
# COMPACT_ATOMS: atom_id res chain seq x y z
N MET A 1 -21.99 18.02 -2.60
CA MET A 1 -23.05 18.49 -3.52
C MET A 1 -22.50 19.55 -4.49
N GLY A 2 -21.43 19.27 -5.26
CA GLY A 2 -20.73 20.30 -6.07
C GLY A 2 -20.44 19.93 -7.53
N GLU A 3 -20.60 18.68 -7.96
CA GLU A 3 -20.22 18.26 -9.32
C GLU A 3 -21.31 18.53 -10.37
N SER A 4 -22.60 18.53 -9.99
CA SER A 4 -23.71 18.84 -10.93
C SER A 4 -23.69 20.28 -11.45
N SER A 5 -22.92 21.18 -10.82
CA SER A 5 -22.86 22.59 -11.22
C SER A 5 -21.97 22.81 -12.44
N ARG A 6 -20.87 22.06 -12.58
CA ARG A 6 -19.86 22.33 -13.61
C ARG A 6 -20.33 21.96 -15.02
N SER A 7 -21.02 20.82 -15.16
CA SER A 7 -21.61 20.35 -16.42
C SER A 7 -22.73 21.27 -16.92
N ALA A 8 -23.54 21.84 -16.03
CA ALA A 8 -24.55 22.82 -16.40
C ALA A 8 -23.92 24.10 -16.99
N THR A 9 -22.86 24.62 -16.37
CA THR A 9 -22.12 25.80 -16.91
C THR A 9 -21.52 25.54 -18.29
N ALA A 10 -20.93 24.36 -18.52
CA ALA A 10 -20.33 24.03 -19.82
C ALA A 10 -21.38 24.01 -20.96
N ILE A 11 -22.55 23.44 -20.69
CA ILE A 11 -23.66 23.41 -21.66
C ILE A 11 -24.19 24.81 -21.95
N SER A 12 -24.33 25.66 -20.91
CA SER A 12 -24.79 27.05 -21.09
C SER A 12 -23.80 27.91 -21.89
N VAL A 13 -22.49 27.73 -21.68
CA VAL A 13 -21.45 28.44 -22.44
C VAL A 13 -21.48 28.03 -23.92
N LEU A 14 -21.62 26.74 -24.22
CA LEU A 14 -21.70 26.25 -25.59
C LEU A 14 -22.94 26.79 -26.33
N ALA A 15 -24.10 26.81 -25.66
CA ALA A 15 -25.33 27.37 -26.24
C ALA A 15 -25.20 28.87 -26.55
N LEU A 16 -24.52 29.64 -25.68
CA LEU A 16 -24.28 31.06 -25.89
C LEU A 16 -23.33 31.32 -27.08
N LEU A 17 -22.30 30.48 -27.25
CA LEU A 17 -21.37 30.57 -28.39
C LEU A 17 -22.08 30.31 -29.72
N ILE A 18 -22.97 29.32 -29.77
CA ILE A 18 -23.77 29.01 -30.97
C ILE A 18 -24.73 30.17 -31.28
N ALA A 19 -25.40 30.73 -30.27
CA ALA A 19 -26.33 31.84 -30.46
C ALA A 19 -25.61 33.11 -30.96
N THR A 20 -24.45 33.43 -30.39
CA THR A 20 -23.67 34.62 -30.79
C THR A 20 -23.08 34.49 -32.19
N SER A 21 -22.53 33.33 -32.55
CA SER A 21 -22.02 33.09 -33.92
C SER A 21 -23.14 33.13 -34.97
N SER A 22 -24.33 32.61 -34.66
CA SER A 22 -25.51 32.73 -35.53
C SER A 22 -25.93 34.20 -35.73
N LEU A 23 -25.91 35.00 -34.66
CA LEU A 23 -26.27 36.42 -34.73
C LEU A 23 -25.27 37.23 -35.55
N VAL A 24 -23.97 36.94 -35.41
CA VAL A 24 -22.90 37.59 -36.19
C VAL A 24 -23.06 37.31 -37.68
N LEU A 25 -23.39 36.06 -38.06
CA LEU A 25 -23.66 35.71 -39.46
C LEU A 25 -24.86 36.48 -40.02
N VAL A 26 -25.95 36.61 -39.25
CA VAL A 26 -27.13 37.40 -39.67
C VAL A 26 -26.80 38.88 -39.83
N VAL A 27 -26.03 39.47 -38.91
CA VAL A 27 -25.62 40.88 -38.99
C VAL A 27 -24.67 41.12 -40.16
N LEU A 28 -23.73 40.20 -40.42
CA LEU A 28 -22.81 40.29 -41.56
C LEU A 28 -23.56 40.25 -42.90
N VAL A 29 -24.58 39.39 -43.02
CA VAL A 29 -25.47 39.31 -44.18
C VAL A 29 -26.23 40.63 -44.40
N TRP A 30 -26.61 41.32 -43.32
CA TRP A 30 -27.41 42.55 -43.40
C TRP A 30 -26.56 43.80 -43.67
N VAL A 31 -25.37 43.90 -43.08
CA VAL A 31 -24.51 45.10 -43.16
C VAL A 31 -23.71 45.16 -44.46
N ARG A 32 -23.43 44.01 -45.11
CA ARG A 32 -22.67 43.95 -46.37
C ARG A 32 -23.32 42.99 -47.38
N PRO A 33 -24.44 43.37 -48.02
CA PRO A 33 -25.09 42.54 -49.03
C PRO A 33 -24.19 42.24 -50.26
N GLU A 34 -23.15 43.06 -50.48
CA GLU A 34 -22.15 42.89 -51.54
C GLU A 34 -21.22 41.68 -51.32
N LEU A 35 -21.15 41.12 -50.10
CA LEU A 35 -20.46 39.84 -49.83
C LEU A 35 -21.27 38.62 -50.32
N ILE A 36 -22.52 38.81 -50.77
CA ILE A 36 -23.46 37.75 -51.18
C ILE A 36 -23.62 37.68 -52.71
N SER A 37 -22.81 38.42 -53.47
CA SER A 37 -22.58 38.09 -54.88
C SER A 37 -21.30 37.25 -54.95
N PRO A 38 -21.36 35.92 -54.74
CA PRO A 38 -20.19 35.10 -54.98
C PRO A 38 -19.80 35.29 -56.44
N GLN A 39 -18.56 35.75 -56.69
CA GLN A 39 -17.86 35.26 -57.87
C GLN A 39 -18.07 33.75 -57.85
N SER A 40 -18.66 33.20 -58.91
CA SER A 40 -18.97 31.78 -58.99
C SER A 40 -17.68 31.00 -58.79
N ALA A 41 -17.41 30.62 -57.54
CA ALA A 41 -16.34 29.71 -57.21
C ALA A 41 -16.61 28.47 -58.05
N SER A 42 -15.61 28.03 -58.81
CA SER A 42 -15.80 26.87 -59.66
C SER A 42 -16.22 25.70 -58.77
N THR A 43 -17.05 24.79 -59.28
CA THR A 43 -17.51 23.62 -58.53
C THR A 43 -16.34 22.86 -57.88
N ALA A 44 -15.16 22.89 -58.51
CA ALA A 44 -13.91 22.34 -58.01
C ALA A 44 -13.36 23.03 -56.74
N GLN A 45 -13.52 24.36 -56.61
CA GLN A 45 -13.14 25.12 -55.41
C GLN A 45 -14.06 24.82 -54.24
N LEU A 46 -15.36 24.65 -54.50
CA LEU A 46 -16.33 24.28 -53.46
C LEU A 46 -16.11 22.87 -52.93
N THR A 47 -15.77 21.91 -53.78
CA THR A 47 -15.45 20.54 -53.35
C THR A 47 -14.16 20.48 -52.54
N THR A 48 -13.11 21.21 -52.93
CA THR A 48 -11.87 21.25 -52.13
C THR A 48 -12.08 21.90 -50.77
N LEU A 49 -12.87 22.98 -50.69
CA LEU A 49 -13.22 23.59 -49.41
C LEU A 49 -13.98 22.63 -48.49
N ALA A 50 -14.91 21.86 -49.04
CA ALA A 50 -15.70 20.88 -48.29
C ALA A 50 -14.84 19.71 -47.79
N GLU A 51 -13.94 19.19 -48.61
CA GLU A 51 -12.99 18.14 -48.20
C GLU A 51 -12.03 18.63 -47.12
N GLN A 52 -11.54 19.87 -47.24
CA GLN A 52 -10.66 20.47 -46.24
C GLN A 52 -11.38 20.69 -44.92
N ALA A 53 -12.60 21.24 -44.94
CA ALA A 53 -13.42 21.41 -43.75
C ALA A 53 -13.75 20.06 -43.08
N ALA A 54 -14.04 19.01 -43.85
CA ALA A 54 -14.26 17.67 -43.32
C ALA A 54 -12.99 17.10 -42.66
N THR A 55 -11.83 17.32 -43.26
CA THR A 55 -10.53 16.87 -42.73
C THR A 55 -10.17 17.59 -41.44
N ASP A 56 -10.38 18.91 -41.39
CA ASP A 56 -10.13 19.73 -40.21
C ASP A 56 -11.06 19.35 -39.06
N ALA A 57 -12.35 19.13 -39.35
CA ALA A 57 -13.32 18.67 -38.36
C ALA A 57 -12.96 17.29 -37.81
N ALA A 58 -12.56 16.34 -38.66
CA ALA A 58 -12.13 15.01 -38.24
C ALA A 58 -10.88 15.08 -37.33
N THR A 59 -9.93 15.95 -37.67
CA THR A 59 -8.72 16.17 -36.87
C THR A 59 -9.07 16.77 -35.50
N GLN A 60 -9.94 17.78 -35.46
CA GLN A 60 -10.36 18.43 -34.22
C GLN A 60 -11.13 17.46 -33.31
N ILE A 61 -12.02 16.63 -33.88
CA ILE A 61 -12.74 15.59 -33.14
C ILE A 61 -11.75 14.60 -32.53
N LYS A 62 -10.75 14.14 -33.28
CA LYS A 62 -9.74 13.22 -32.78
C LYS A 62 -8.97 13.81 -31.60
N THR A 63 -8.51 15.06 -31.70
CA THR A 63 -7.81 15.74 -30.61
C THR A 63 -8.69 15.90 -29.38
N MET A 64 -9.97 16.25 -29.55
CA MET A 64 -10.91 16.34 -28.43
C MET A 64 -11.13 14.99 -27.75
N VAL A 65 -11.27 13.90 -28.51
CA VAL A 65 -11.43 12.55 -27.95
C VAL A 65 -10.20 12.11 -27.17
N GLU A 66 -9.00 12.39 -27.67
CA GLU A 66 -7.74 12.07 -26.98
C GLU A 66 -7.58 12.87 -25.68
N ALA A 67 -7.92 14.16 -25.68
CA ALA A 67 -7.94 14.99 -24.48
C ALA A 67 -8.98 14.49 -23.45
N LEU A 68 -10.19 14.16 -23.90
CA LEU A 68 -11.25 13.65 -23.02
C LEU A 68 -10.87 12.30 -22.39
N ARG A 69 -10.22 11.43 -23.17
CA ARG A 69 -9.72 10.14 -22.68
C ARG A 69 -8.67 10.36 -21.59
N SER A 70 -7.71 11.24 -21.81
CA SER A 70 -6.71 11.61 -20.81
C SER A 70 -7.36 12.16 -19.53
N ASP A 71 -8.36 13.03 -19.66
CA ASP A 71 -9.08 13.59 -18.51
C ASP A 71 -9.87 12.52 -17.74
N ILE A 72 -10.54 11.60 -18.42
CA ILE A 72 -11.25 10.47 -17.78
C ILE A 72 -10.26 9.55 -17.08
N GLU A 73 -9.12 9.22 -17.70
CA GLU A 73 -8.06 8.41 -17.09
C GLU A 73 -7.50 9.11 -15.84
N ASN A 74 -7.25 10.42 -15.91
CA ASN A 74 -6.80 11.23 -14.77
C ASN A 74 -7.87 11.32 -13.66
N GLN A 75 -9.15 11.42 -14.02
CA GLN A 75 -10.25 11.47 -13.05
C GLN A 75 -10.45 10.12 -12.36
N ALA A 76 -10.36 9.01 -13.11
CA ALA A 76 -10.41 7.66 -12.55
C ALA A 76 -9.24 7.39 -11.58
N VAL A 77 -8.03 7.86 -11.90
CA VAL A 77 -6.86 7.75 -11.02
C VAL A 77 -7.01 8.61 -9.76
N THR A 78 -7.62 9.80 -9.86
CA THR A 78 -7.84 10.69 -8.70
C THR A 78 -9.01 10.24 -7.82
N GLN A 79 -9.97 9.50 -8.36
CA GLN A 79 -11.10 8.95 -7.60
C GLN A 79 -10.87 7.52 -7.06
N ARG A 80 -9.80 6.83 -7.48
CA ARG A 80 -9.49 5.49 -6.97
C ARG A 80 -9.20 5.54 -5.46
N THR A 81 -9.90 4.68 -4.73
CA THR A 81 -9.62 4.38 -3.32
C THR A 81 -8.65 3.21 -3.21
N TYR A 82 -7.52 3.42 -2.54
CA TYR A 82 -6.53 2.38 -2.25
C TYR A 82 -6.84 1.73 -0.90
N THR A 83 -6.97 0.41 -0.88
CA THR A 83 -7.33 -0.34 0.34
C THR A 83 -6.10 -1.00 0.95
N PHE A 84 -5.79 -0.69 2.20
CA PHE A 84 -4.65 -1.20 2.93
C PHE A 84 -5.08 -2.10 4.09
N SER A 85 -4.47 -3.28 4.19
CA SER A 85 -4.69 -4.21 5.30
C SER A 85 -3.54 -4.19 6.30
N TYR A 86 -3.88 -4.43 7.56
CA TYR A 86 -2.97 -4.34 8.71
C TYR A 86 -3.02 -5.62 9.56
N GLY A 87 -1.92 -5.86 10.28
CA GLY A 87 -1.94 -6.75 11.43
C GLY A 87 -2.76 -6.16 12.58
N ILE A 88 -2.95 -6.92 13.65
CA ILE A 88 -3.73 -6.47 14.83
C ILE A 88 -3.17 -6.92 16.17
N ASN A 89 -2.09 -7.68 16.17
CA ASN A 89 -1.53 -8.31 17.36
C ASN A 89 -0.03 -8.00 17.47
N TYR A 90 0.37 -6.78 17.10
CA TYR A 90 1.76 -6.34 17.12
C TYR A 90 1.88 -4.87 17.61
N PRO A 91 1.46 -4.56 18.85
CA PRO A 91 1.70 -3.24 19.40
C PRO A 91 3.22 -2.99 19.56
N PRO A 92 3.69 -1.74 19.39
CA PRO A 92 2.92 -0.52 19.12
C PRO A 92 2.58 -0.29 17.64
N THR A 93 3.05 -1.15 16.74
CA THR A 93 2.99 -0.95 15.30
C THR A 93 1.58 -1.10 14.75
N ASP A 94 0.87 -2.16 15.14
CA ASP A 94 -0.41 -2.57 14.56
C ASP A 94 -1.27 -3.32 15.59
N TYR A 95 -2.34 -2.70 16.06
CA TYR A 95 -3.24 -3.28 17.07
C TYR A 95 -4.66 -2.74 17.00
N LEU A 96 -5.56 -3.35 17.77
CA LEU A 96 -6.89 -2.81 18.01
C LEU A 96 -6.97 -2.21 19.41
N ASP A 97 -7.52 -1.00 19.50
CA ASP A 97 -7.80 -0.41 20.79
C ASP A 97 -8.97 -1.12 21.51
N ARG A 98 -9.29 -0.66 22.71
CA ARG A 98 -10.36 -1.24 23.54
C ARG A 98 -11.75 -1.16 22.91
N ASN A 99 -11.94 -0.29 21.91
CA ASN A 99 -13.19 -0.12 21.18
C ASN A 99 -13.19 -0.91 19.86
N GLY A 100 -12.12 -1.64 19.54
CA GLY A 100 -11.99 -2.41 18.32
C GLY A 100 -11.57 -1.59 17.10
N PHE A 101 -11.09 -0.36 17.28
CA PHE A 101 -10.57 0.44 16.17
C PHE A 101 -9.09 0.14 15.91
N LEU A 102 -8.72 0.08 14.63
CA LEU A 102 -7.33 -0.01 14.20
C LEU A 102 -6.54 1.20 14.72
N LYS A 103 -5.45 0.91 15.41
CA LYS A 103 -4.47 1.85 15.92
C LYS A 103 -3.06 1.32 15.70
N GLY A 104 -2.10 2.22 15.80
CA GLY A 104 -0.68 1.90 15.78
C GLY A 104 0.09 2.76 14.80
N LEU A 105 1.40 2.68 14.93
CA LEU A 105 2.32 3.51 14.17
C LEU A 105 2.17 3.32 12.65
N SER A 106 1.87 2.10 12.19
CA SER A 106 1.61 1.80 10.77
C SER A 106 0.41 2.56 10.21
N SER A 107 -0.70 2.61 10.95
CA SER A 107 -1.89 3.33 10.46
C SER A 107 -1.64 4.84 10.42
N ASP A 108 -0.87 5.36 11.38
CA ASP A 108 -0.59 6.79 11.48
C ASP A 108 0.37 7.23 10.37
N LEU A 109 1.46 6.47 10.15
CA LEU A 109 2.39 6.70 9.03
C LEU A 109 1.67 6.62 7.69
N MET A 110 0.88 5.57 7.45
CA MET A 110 0.19 5.40 6.16
C MET A 110 -0.87 6.49 5.93
N THR A 111 -1.53 6.97 6.98
CA THR A 111 -2.46 8.11 6.90
C THR A 111 -1.75 9.37 6.40
N GLU A 112 -0.58 9.69 6.95
CA GLU A 112 0.20 10.85 6.52
C GLU A 112 0.80 10.66 5.11
N VAL A 113 1.23 9.45 4.76
CA VAL A 113 1.67 9.12 3.39
C VAL A 113 0.54 9.36 2.37
N CYS A 114 -0.67 8.90 2.67
CA CYS A 114 -1.84 9.12 1.80
C CYS A 114 -2.16 10.61 1.62
N LYS A 115 -2.09 11.40 2.69
CA LYS A 115 -2.25 12.87 2.63
C LYS A 115 -1.17 13.52 1.78
N ALA A 116 0.11 13.19 2.02
CA ALA A 116 1.25 13.75 1.29
C ALA A 116 1.23 13.40 -0.21
N ALA A 117 0.72 12.22 -0.55
CA ALA A 117 0.56 11.76 -1.92
C ALA A 117 -0.77 12.18 -2.57
N LYS A 118 -1.67 12.84 -1.83
CA LYS A 118 -3.04 13.20 -2.26
C LYS A 118 -3.82 12.00 -2.81
N LYS A 119 -3.71 10.86 -2.14
CA LYS A 119 -4.41 9.61 -2.50
C LYS A 119 -5.56 9.36 -1.54
N ASN A 120 -6.67 8.84 -2.07
CA ASN A 120 -7.77 8.36 -1.25
C ASN A 120 -7.43 6.95 -0.73
N CYS A 121 -7.44 6.77 0.58
CA CYS A 121 -7.01 5.53 1.22
C CYS A 121 -8.05 5.04 2.23
N THR A 122 -8.27 3.73 2.24
CA THR A 122 -9.09 3.03 3.23
C THR A 122 -8.24 2.02 3.98
N HIS A 123 -8.43 1.96 5.29
CA HIS A 123 -7.66 1.10 6.19
C HIS A 123 -8.59 0.00 6.70
N VAL A 124 -8.21 -1.26 6.51
CA VAL A 124 -9.05 -2.41 6.87
C VAL A 124 -8.29 -3.42 7.70
N VAL A 125 -9.03 -4.12 8.55
CA VAL A 125 -8.56 -5.25 9.33
C VAL A 125 -9.35 -6.48 8.91
N ARG A 126 -8.67 -7.60 8.71
CA ARG A 126 -9.32 -8.89 8.41
C ARG A 126 -8.66 -10.02 9.20
N TYR A 127 -9.51 -10.85 9.81
CA TYR A 127 -9.09 -11.88 10.75
C TYR A 127 -8.93 -13.26 10.12
N ASN A 128 -9.76 -13.60 9.13
CA ASN A 128 -9.79 -14.93 8.52
C ASN A 128 -10.48 -14.89 7.15
N PRO A 129 -9.88 -15.43 6.07
CA PRO A 129 -8.51 -15.95 5.98
C PRO A 129 -7.43 -14.86 6.10
N PRO A 130 -6.17 -15.23 6.41
CA PRO A 130 -5.06 -14.28 6.46
C PRO A 130 -4.94 -13.54 5.13
N THR A 131 -5.28 -12.24 5.17
CA THR A 131 -5.38 -11.41 3.96
C THR A 131 -4.00 -11.15 3.33
N CYS A 132 -2.96 -11.09 4.16
CA CYS A 132 -1.65 -10.60 3.73
C CYS A 132 -0.60 -11.70 3.54
N TRP A 133 -0.46 -12.63 4.49
CA TRP A 133 0.56 -13.67 4.39
C TRP A 133 0.16 -14.93 5.15
N ASP A 134 0.24 -16.06 4.45
CA ASP A 134 0.19 -17.42 4.98
C ASP A 134 1.57 -18.06 4.74
N SER A 135 2.32 -18.32 5.82
CA SER A 135 3.67 -18.89 5.71
C SER A 135 3.69 -20.36 5.34
N LEU A 136 2.57 -21.10 5.49
CA LEU A 136 2.46 -22.50 5.10
C LEU A 136 2.20 -22.61 3.61
N LYS A 137 1.21 -21.84 3.11
CA LYS A 137 0.87 -21.81 1.69
C LYS A 137 1.80 -20.91 0.86
N LYS A 138 2.65 -20.12 1.51
CA LYS A 138 3.51 -19.09 0.90
C LYS A 138 2.69 -18.15 -0.01
N THR A 139 1.54 -17.69 0.49
CA THR A 139 0.59 -16.89 -0.30
C THR A 139 -0.02 -15.75 0.52
N GLY A 140 -0.77 -14.86 -0.13
CA GLY A 140 -1.53 -13.78 0.48
C GLY A 140 -2.81 -13.54 -0.30
N GLU A 141 -3.88 -14.24 0.09
CA GLU A 141 -5.12 -14.34 -0.69
C GLU A 141 -5.76 -12.97 -0.94
N GLY A 142 -5.75 -12.08 0.05
CA GLY A 142 -6.32 -10.74 -0.11
C GLY A 142 -5.61 -9.88 -1.15
N LEU A 143 -4.28 -9.98 -1.24
CA LEU A 143 -3.51 -9.31 -2.29
C LEU A 143 -3.77 -9.96 -3.65
N GLN A 144 -3.72 -11.29 -3.74
CA GLN A 144 -3.88 -12.04 -5.00
C GLN A 144 -5.28 -11.91 -5.59
N ASN A 145 -6.31 -11.97 -4.76
CA ASN A 145 -7.72 -11.83 -5.15
C ASN A 145 -8.13 -10.36 -5.35
N ARG A 146 -7.20 -9.41 -5.19
CA ARG A 146 -7.43 -7.97 -5.34
C ARG A 146 -8.47 -7.41 -4.38
N GLU A 147 -8.59 -8.03 -3.20
CA GLU A 147 -9.45 -7.53 -2.11
C GLU A 147 -8.82 -6.32 -1.42
N VAL A 148 -7.49 -6.26 -1.39
CA VAL A 148 -6.70 -5.13 -0.91
C VAL A 148 -5.57 -4.80 -1.88
N ASP A 149 -5.13 -3.55 -1.89
CA ASP A 149 -4.04 -3.06 -2.74
C ASP A 149 -2.67 -3.23 -2.07
N GLY A 150 -2.62 -3.20 -0.74
CA GLY A 150 -1.38 -3.33 0.02
C GLY A 150 -1.58 -3.87 1.43
N CYS A 151 -0.54 -4.48 1.95
CA CYS A 151 -0.43 -4.98 3.32
C CYS A 151 0.68 -4.25 4.05
N VAL A 152 0.33 -3.46 5.05
CA VAL A 152 1.25 -2.55 5.76
C VAL A 152 1.91 -3.26 6.94
N GLY A 153 3.14 -2.87 7.27
CA GLY A 153 3.87 -3.40 8.43
C GLY A 153 4.58 -4.73 8.16
N PHE A 154 4.68 -5.16 6.90
CA PHE A 154 5.33 -6.43 6.56
C PHE A 154 6.82 -6.23 6.28
N TYR A 155 7.65 -7.09 6.88
CA TYR A 155 9.06 -7.18 6.56
C TYR A 155 9.32 -8.01 5.32
N ARG A 156 10.34 -7.58 4.56
CA ARG A 156 10.78 -8.27 3.36
C ARG A 156 11.58 -9.53 3.73
N THR A 157 11.02 -10.70 3.42
CA THR A 157 11.72 -11.99 3.48
C THR A 157 11.98 -12.53 2.08
N VAL A 158 12.77 -13.60 1.98
CA VAL A 158 12.99 -14.31 0.70
C VAL A 158 11.67 -14.82 0.13
N GLU A 159 10.87 -15.50 0.96
CA GLU A 159 9.59 -16.11 0.58
C GLU A 159 8.60 -15.06 0.11
N ARG A 160 8.45 -13.98 0.88
CA ARG A 160 7.52 -12.90 0.54
C ARG A 160 7.95 -12.20 -0.75
N SER A 161 9.26 -12.00 -0.95
CA SER A 161 9.79 -11.36 -2.17
C SER A 161 9.63 -12.23 -3.42
N ASN A 162 9.54 -13.55 -3.27
CA ASN A 162 9.27 -14.46 -4.37
C ASN A 162 7.84 -14.30 -4.90
N VAL A 163 6.90 -13.85 -4.08
CA VAL A 163 5.47 -13.74 -4.44
C VAL A 163 5.01 -12.30 -4.64
N PHE A 164 5.47 -11.40 -3.76
CA PHE A 164 5.02 -10.02 -3.69
C PHE A 164 6.16 -9.03 -3.91
N ALA A 165 5.80 -7.78 -4.16
CA ALA A 165 6.73 -6.65 -4.15
C ALA A 165 6.59 -5.86 -2.83
N PHE A 166 7.60 -5.06 -2.53
CA PHE A 166 7.61 -4.18 -1.36
C PHE A 166 7.88 -2.75 -1.80
N VAL A 167 7.16 -1.80 -1.21
CA VAL A 167 7.30 -0.35 -1.44
C VAL A 167 7.27 0.39 -0.10
N GLY A 168 7.94 1.56 -0.04
CA GLY A 168 7.92 2.43 1.13
C GLY A 168 8.55 1.79 2.38
N ASN A 169 9.87 1.84 2.51
CA ASN A 169 10.56 1.31 3.69
C ASN A 169 10.27 2.21 4.92
N MET A 170 9.50 1.69 5.86
CA MET A 170 9.05 2.36 7.09
C MET A 170 9.78 1.85 8.34
N TYR A 171 10.18 0.58 8.35
CA TYR A 171 10.63 -0.10 9.57
C TYR A 171 11.97 -0.80 9.42
N GLU A 172 12.75 -0.79 10.49
CA GLU A 172 13.92 -1.67 10.64
C GLU A 172 13.46 -2.99 11.25
N PRO A 173 13.77 -4.14 10.61
CA PRO A 173 13.39 -5.44 11.13
C PRO A 173 14.20 -5.77 12.39
N PRO A 174 13.54 -6.15 13.50
CA PRO A 174 14.24 -6.70 14.65
C PRO A 174 14.84 -8.07 14.27
N LYS A 175 15.97 -8.41 14.88
CA LYS A 175 16.57 -9.73 14.68
C LYS A 175 15.77 -10.81 15.39
N GLY A 176 15.90 -12.06 14.93
CA GLY A 176 15.38 -13.22 15.65
C GLY A 176 16.33 -13.60 16.78
N ALA A 177 15.79 -14.00 17.92
CA ALA A 177 16.54 -14.49 19.08
C ALA A 177 15.80 -15.68 19.74
N PHE A 178 16.56 -16.44 20.53
CA PHE A 178 16.01 -17.52 21.33
C PHE A 178 15.67 -17.05 22.75
N TYR A 179 14.56 -17.54 23.28
CA TYR A 179 14.04 -17.21 24.61
C TYR A 179 13.76 -18.47 25.43
N THR A 180 14.31 -18.55 26.63
CA THR A 180 14.17 -19.69 27.56
C THR A 180 13.64 -19.23 28.92
N LYS A 181 13.30 -20.19 29.79
CA LYS A 181 13.08 -19.89 31.22
C LYS A 181 14.37 -19.33 31.83
N VAL A 182 14.26 -18.40 32.77
CA VAL A 182 15.41 -17.84 33.49
C VAL A 182 16.19 -18.95 34.19
N GLY A 183 17.50 -19.01 33.91
CA GLY A 183 18.42 -20.02 34.45
C GLY A 183 18.46 -21.34 33.67
N ALA A 184 17.62 -21.51 32.64
CA ALA A 184 17.67 -22.72 31.81
C ALA A 184 18.89 -22.70 30.89
N THR A 185 19.59 -23.83 30.81
CA THR A 185 20.62 -24.09 29.80
C THR A 185 20.00 -24.99 28.73
N VAL A 186 20.05 -24.57 27.47
CA VAL A 186 19.41 -25.27 26.34
C VAL A 186 20.43 -25.44 25.22
N ASP A 187 20.54 -26.66 24.69
CA ASP A 187 21.26 -26.95 23.45
C ASP A 187 20.29 -26.85 22.26
N ILE A 188 20.46 -25.82 21.43
CA ILE A 188 19.56 -25.56 20.29
C ILE A 188 19.52 -26.72 19.30
N ALA A 189 20.61 -27.49 19.16
CA ALA A 189 20.67 -28.59 18.20
C ALA A 189 19.68 -29.72 18.53
N THR A 190 19.30 -29.87 19.80
CA THR A 190 18.45 -30.95 20.30
C THR A 190 17.16 -30.43 20.97
N ALA A 191 16.99 -29.12 21.09
CA ALA A 191 15.86 -28.48 21.74
C ALA A 191 14.57 -28.56 20.92
N LYS A 192 13.44 -28.64 21.61
CA LYS A 192 12.10 -28.38 21.05
C LYS A 192 11.89 -26.88 20.92
N ILE A 193 12.00 -26.38 19.69
CA ILE A 193 11.88 -24.94 19.39
C ILE A 193 10.44 -24.58 19.06
N GLY A 194 9.83 -23.71 19.85
CA GLY A 194 8.52 -23.14 19.56
C GLY A 194 8.60 -21.98 18.57
N PHE A 195 7.80 -22.06 17.50
CA PHE A 195 7.64 -21.01 16.49
C PHE A 195 6.22 -20.44 16.50
N ARG A 196 6.09 -19.13 16.28
CA ARG A 196 4.78 -18.55 16.04
C ARG A 196 4.36 -18.80 14.59
N GLN A 197 3.19 -19.41 14.43
CA GLN A 197 2.62 -19.67 13.10
C GLN A 197 2.48 -18.37 12.30
N LEU A 198 2.73 -18.47 10.99
CA LEU A 198 2.60 -17.38 10.02
C LEU A 198 3.55 -16.19 10.23
N PHE A 199 4.54 -16.32 11.11
CA PHE A 199 5.54 -15.27 11.37
C PHE A 199 6.85 -15.49 10.59
N TYR A 200 7.71 -14.47 10.52
CA TYR A 200 8.94 -14.52 9.72
C TYR A 200 10.16 -15.08 10.47
N THR A 201 10.09 -15.14 11.81
CA THR A 201 11.04 -15.89 12.65
C THR A 201 10.58 -17.34 12.72
N ASP A 202 10.74 -18.04 11.60
CA ASP A 202 10.31 -19.43 11.44
C ASP A 202 11.52 -20.37 11.26
N ALA A 203 11.24 -21.67 11.14
CA ALA A 203 12.26 -22.68 10.89
C ALA A 203 13.05 -22.42 9.60
N THR A 204 12.43 -21.85 8.56
CA THR A 204 13.12 -21.51 7.31
C THR A 204 14.17 -20.41 7.55
N CYS A 205 13.91 -19.44 8.43
CA CYS A 205 14.93 -18.49 8.87
C CYS A 205 16.14 -19.20 9.50
N LEU A 206 15.92 -20.13 10.44
CA LEU A 206 17.01 -20.85 11.12
C LEU A 206 17.85 -21.67 10.14
N THR A 207 17.20 -22.40 9.22
CA THR A 207 17.89 -23.16 8.17
C THR A 207 18.77 -22.27 7.31
N ARG A 208 18.29 -21.08 6.90
CA ARG A 208 19.10 -20.11 6.13
C ARG A 208 20.31 -19.58 6.91
N ASN A 209 20.19 -19.50 8.22
CA ASN A 209 21.26 -19.08 9.11
C ASN A 209 22.16 -20.26 9.54
N SER A 210 22.05 -21.42 8.87
CA SER A 210 22.83 -22.63 9.15
C SER A 210 22.75 -23.10 10.61
N VAL A 211 21.61 -22.85 11.26
CA VAL A 211 21.34 -23.36 12.61
C VAL A 211 20.89 -24.81 12.50
N THR A 212 21.56 -25.70 13.22
CA THR A 212 21.13 -27.09 13.39
C THR A 212 20.03 -27.16 14.45
N PHE A 213 18.93 -27.85 14.14
CA PHE A 213 17.81 -28.11 15.05
C PHE A 213 16.99 -29.30 14.53
N ASP A 214 16.10 -29.85 15.37
CA ASP A 214 15.13 -30.87 14.96
C ASP A 214 13.97 -30.25 14.18
N ALA A 215 13.99 -30.41 12.85
CA ALA A 215 12.97 -29.88 11.96
C ALA A 215 11.67 -30.70 11.96
N ASP A 216 11.69 -31.97 12.40
CA ASP A 216 10.51 -32.82 12.36
C ASP A 216 9.51 -32.43 13.47
N ALA A 217 10.01 -31.84 14.57
CA ALA A 217 9.21 -31.39 15.70
C ALA A 217 8.45 -30.05 15.47
N ILE A 218 8.62 -29.36 14.33
CA ILE A 218 8.10 -27.99 14.13
C ILE A 218 6.57 -27.91 14.28
N TYR A 219 5.83 -28.89 13.77
CA TYR A 219 4.36 -28.85 13.80
C TYR A 219 3.80 -28.95 15.22
N GLU A 220 4.39 -29.81 16.05
CA GLU A 220 3.96 -30.04 17.43
C GLU A 220 4.34 -28.86 18.35
N THR A 221 5.45 -28.19 18.04
CA THR A 221 6.03 -27.13 18.86
C THR A 221 5.50 -25.73 18.51
N SER A 222 4.88 -25.55 17.34
CA SER A 222 4.34 -24.26 16.90
C SER A 222 3.04 -23.87 17.63
N ALA A 223 2.73 -22.56 17.66
CA ALA A 223 1.46 -22.04 18.15
C ALA A 223 1.05 -20.72 17.43
N PRO A 224 -0.25 -20.37 17.37
CA PRO A 224 -0.75 -19.17 16.67
C PRO A 224 -0.39 -17.85 17.37
N THR A 225 -0.17 -17.86 18.69
CA THR A 225 0.12 -16.65 19.46
C THR A 225 1.38 -16.78 20.30
N TRP A 226 2.03 -15.64 20.60
CA TRP A 226 3.18 -15.61 21.51
C TRP A 226 2.80 -16.09 22.93
N SER A 227 1.57 -15.81 23.38
CA SER A 227 1.06 -16.23 24.69
C SER A 227 0.95 -17.75 24.81
N GLU A 228 0.52 -18.42 23.75
CA GLU A 228 0.48 -19.88 23.72
C GLU A 228 1.87 -20.50 23.71
N LEU A 229 2.84 -19.89 23.02
CA LEU A 229 4.24 -20.34 23.10
C LEU A 229 4.80 -20.19 24.52
N VAL A 230 4.52 -19.09 25.22
CA VAL A 230 4.90 -18.93 26.63
C VAL A 230 4.23 -19.99 27.50
N THR A 231 2.97 -20.31 27.25
CA THR A 231 2.26 -21.40 27.94
C THR A 231 2.95 -22.75 27.72
N LYS A 232 3.26 -23.10 26.46
CA LYS A 232 3.97 -24.34 26.10
C LYS A 232 5.36 -24.40 26.75
N LEU A 233 6.08 -23.28 26.76
CA LEU A 233 7.40 -23.19 27.41
C LEU A 233 7.24 -23.45 28.92
N ASN A 234 6.27 -22.82 29.57
CA ASN A 234 6.01 -23.00 31.00
C ASN A 234 5.62 -24.44 31.35
N ALA A 235 4.81 -25.09 30.51
CA ALA A 235 4.43 -26.50 30.63
C ALA A 235 5.56 -27.48 30.26
N SER A 236 6.72 -27.00 29.80
CA SER A 236 7.83 -27.82 29.30
C SER A 236 7.46 -28.71 28.10
N GLU A 237 6.49 -28.27 27.29
CA GLU A 237 6.18 -28.88 26.00
C GLU A 237 7.21 -28.48 24.93
N ILE A 238 7.81 -27.30 25.10
CA ILE A 238 8.93 -26.77 24.32
C ILE A 238 10.04 -26.32 25.28
N ASP A 239 11.27 -26.28 24.79
CA ASP A 239 12.45 -25.89 25.59
C ASP A 239 12.83 -24.42 25.37
N VAL A 240 12.51 -23.88 24.20
CA VAL A 240 12.92 -22.54 23.76
C VAL A 240 11.92 -21.97 22.77
N ILE A 241 11.74 -20.65 22.77
CA ILE A 241 10.95 -19.92 21.78
C ILE A 241 11.90 -19.20 20.82
N PHE A 242 11.65 -19.27 19.51
CA PHE A 242 12.32 -18.44 18.52
C PHE A 242 11.42 -17.29 18.08
N ALA A 243 11.82 -16.05 18.37
CA ALA A 243 10.99 -14.86 18.20
C ALA A 243 11.84 -13.62 17.88
N PRO A 244 11.24 -12.54 17.37
CA PRO A 244 11.92 -11.25 17.26
C PRO A 244 12.35 -10.68 18.60
N GLU A 245 13.37 -9.81 18.57
CA GLU A 245 13.90 -9.17 19.77
C GLU A 245 12.93 -8.18 20.46
N ASP A 246 11.95 -7.66 19.74
CA ASP A 246 11.02 -6.60 20.17
C ASP A 246 9.69 -7.13 20.73
N ILE A 247 9.53 -8.44 20.92
CA ILE A 247 8.30 -9.00 21.49
C ILE A 247 8.24 -8.74 23.00
N GLY A 248 7.54 -7.68 23.41
CA GLY A 248 7.39 -7.30 24.82
C GLY A 248 6.82 -8.38 25.74
N LEU A 249 6.01 -9.32 25.22
CA LEU A 249 5.48 -10.45 26.00
C LEU A 249 6.58 -11.40 26.51
N LEU A 250 7.74 -11.41 25.86
CA LEU A 250 8.88 -12.27 26.21
C LEU A 250 9.88 -11.57 27.15
N ALA A 251 9.58 -10.36 27.62
CA ALA A 251 10.51 -9.57 28.44
C ALA A 251 10.90 -10.23 29.79
N ASN A 252 10.06 -11.14 30.30
CA ASN A 252 10.33 -11.90 31.53
C ASN A 252 11.08 -13.23 31.30
N LEU A 253 11.41 -13.55 30.05
CA LEU A 253 12.19 -14.72 29.68
C LEU A 253 13.66 -14.36 29.53
N GLN A 254 14.52 -15.37 29.61
CA GLN A 254 15.94 -15.21 29.33
C GLN A 254 16.17 -15.24 27.82
N LYS A 255 16.60 -14.10 27.26
CA LYS A 255 17.09 -14.04 25.88
C LYS A 255 18.49 -14.64 25.80
N LEU A 256 18.72 -15.57 24.86
CA LEU A 256 20.05 -16.07 24.56
C LEU A 256 20.84 -15.03 23.72
N PRO A 257 22.18 -14.97 23.84
CA PRO A 257 22.96 -13.89 23.26
C PRO A 257 23.01 -13.89 21.72
N THR A 258 22.79 -15.05 21.08
CA THR A 258 22.86 -15.17 19.62
C THR A 258 21.59 -14.65 18.95
N THR A 259 21.77 -13.80 17.94
CA THR A 259 20.70 -13.21 17.13
C THR A 259 20.85 -13.57 15.66
N TYR A 260 19.75 -13.58 14.90
CA TYR A 260 19.70 -14.04 13.52
C TYR A 260 18.95 -13.06 12.61
N ASP A 261 19.45 -12.87 11.40
CA ASP A 261 18.76 -12.07 10.38
C ASP A 261 17.74 -12.93 9.64
N CYS A 262 16.46 -12.70 9.91
CA CYS A 262 15.35 -13.42 9.26
C CYS A 262 14.75 -12.69 8.06
N THR A 263 15.22 -11.49 7.77
CA THR A 263 14.72 -10.59 6.73
C THR A 263 15.84 -10.21 5.77
N ILE A 264 15.51 -9.93 4.53
CA ILE A 264 16.47 -9.48 3.49
C ILE A 264 16.33 -7.99 3.17
N GLY A 265 15.60 -7.26 4.00
CA GLY A 265 15.38 -5.84 3.84
C GLY A 265 14.38 -5.29 4.85
N LYS A 266 14.13 -3.99 4.69
CA LYS A 266 13.30 -3.18 5.58
C LYS A 266 11.81 -3.56 5.50
N GLY A 267 11.06 -3.18 6.53
CA GLY A 267 9.60 -3.31 6.57
C GLY A 267 8.91 -2.15 5.87
N GLY A 268 7.74 -2.41 5.29
CA GLY A 268 7.00 -1.42 4.51
C GLY A 268 5.63 -1.94 4.08
N VAL A 269 5.23 -1.60 2.86
CA VAL A 269 3.98 -2.07 2.27
C VAL A 269 4.25 -3.18 1.27
N MET A 270 3.72 -4.38 1.57
CA MET A 270 3.73 -5.52 0.67
C MET A 270 2.56 -5.39 -0.33
N VAL A 271 2.86 -5.45 -1.62
CA VAL A 271 1.90 -5.26 -2.71
C VAL A 271 2.03 -6.36 -3.76
N ARG A 272 1.03 -6.52 -4.63
CA ARG A 272 1.21 -7.39 -5.80
C ARG A 272 2.34 -6.88 -6.69
N LYS A 273 3.07 -7.81 -7.34
CA LYS A 273 4.19 -7.46 -8.22
C LYS A 273 3.78 -6.59 -9.41
N ASP A 274 2.60 -6.85 -9.99
CA ASP A 274 2.04 -6.05 -11.09
C ASP A 274 1.71 -4.61 -10.67
N MET A 275 1.43 -4.38 -9.39
CA MET A 275 1.12 -3.06 -8.84
C MET A 275 2.34 -2.27 -8.37
N LYS A 276 3.54 -2.84 -8.38
CA LYS A 276 4.72 -2.20 -7.76
C LYS A 276 4.91 -0.76 -8.26
N ASN A 277 4.88 -0.56 -9.58
CA ASN A 277 5.10 0.75 -10.18
C ASN A 277 3.95 1.72 -9.86
N ASP A 278 2.71 1.26 -9.93
CA ASP A 278 1.51 2.03 -9.59
C ASP A 278 1.43 2.43 -8.11
N MET A 279 2.19 1.75 -7.25
CA MET A 279 2.23 1.97 -5.80
C MET A 279 3.49 2.73 -5.35
N MET A 280 4.34 3.19 -6.27
CA MET A 280 5.56 3.95 -5.93
C MET A 280 5.26 5.30 -5.28
N TRP A 281 4.05 5.85 -5.45
CA TRP A 281 3.62 7.05 -4.73
C TRP A 281 3.68 6.86 -3.20
N ILE A 282 3.64 5.63 -2.67
CA ILE A 282 3.83 5.35 -1.24
C ILE A 282 5.25 5.73 -0.83
N HIS A 283 6.24 5.35 -1.63
CA HIS A 283 7.63 5.74 -1.38
C HIS A 283 7.80 7.26 -1.47
N GLU A 284 7.26 7.89 -2.51
CA GLU A 284 7.33 9.36 -2.67
C GLU A 284 6.63 10.11 -1.53
N GLY A 285 5.44 9.64 -1.11
CA GLY A 285 4.72 10.20 0.03
C GLY A 285 5.49 10.01 1.33
N LEU A 286 6.17 8.88 1.49
CA LEU A 286 7.02 8.60 2.64
C LEU A 286 8.23 9.53 2.70
N GLU A 287 8.92 9.74 1.58
CA GLU A 287 10.05 10.68 1.53
C GLU A 287 9.59 12.11 1.84
N LYS A 288 8.42 12.55 1.35
CA LYS A 288 7.86 13.87 1.69
C LYS A 288 7.60 14.05 3.19
N ILE A 289 7.09 13.01 3.88
CA ILE A 289 6.86 13.11 5.33
C ILE A 289 8.16 12.99 6.14
N LYS A 290 9.22 12.38 5.60
CA LYS A 290 10.56 12.43 6.18
C LYS A 290 11.16 13.82 6.06
N GLU A 291 11.13 14.40 4.87
CA GLU A 291 11.64 15.74 4.60
C GLU A 291 10.97 16.83 5.45
N SER A 292 9.68 16.66 5.76
CA SER A 292 8.94 17.60 6.62
C SER A 292 9.16 17.39 8.12
N GLY A 293 9.89 16.34 8.52
CA GLY A 293 10.06 15.93 9.91
C GLY A 293 8.85 15.19 10.51
N LYS A 294 7.75 15.06 9.78
CA LYS A 294 6.52 14.41 10.27
C LYS A 294 6.73 12.91 10.55
N PHE A 295 7.56 12.24 9.75
CA PHE A 295 7.93 10.84 9.99
C PHE A 295 8.60 10.67 11.36
N GLN A 296 9.63 11.48 11.63
CA GLN A 296 10.35 11.44 12.90
C GLN A 296 9.43 11.79 14.08
N GLU A 297 8.59 12.81 13.93
CA GLU A 297 7.59 13.20 14.94
C GLU A 297 6.68 12.02 15.32
N LEU A 298 6.14 11.29 14.34
CA LEU A 298 5.28 10.12 14.59
C LEU A 298 6.05 8.99 15.28
N CYS A 299 7.27 8.71 14.83
CA CYS A 299 8.10 7.66 15.40
C CYS A 299 8.48 7.97 16.86
N ASP A 300 8.94 9.19 17.16
CA ASP A 300 9.31 9.62 18.51
C ASP A 300 8.12 9.58 19.48
N ASN A 301 6.92 9.87 18.95
CA ASN A 301 5.70 9.86 19.73
C ASN A 301 5.09 8.46 19.93
N SER A 302 5.62 7.41 19.29
CA SER A 302 5.08 6.04 19.39
C SER A 302 4.92 5.56 20.84
N LEU A 303 5.88 5.86 21.73
CA LEU A 303 5.76 5.45 23.13
C LEU A 303 4.59 6.14 23.83
N ARG A 304 4.38 7.43 23.55
CA ARG A 304 3.29 8.23 24.11
C ARG A 304 1.93 7.78 23.56
N ASP A 305 1.86 7.57 22.24
CA ASP A 305 0.59 7.40 21.52
C ASP A 305 0.15 5.93 21.44
N HIS A 306 1.10 5.00 21.51
CA HIS A 306 0.87 3.56 21.35
C HIS A 306 1.45 2.69 22.47
N GLY A 307 2.11 3.29 23.47
CA GLY A 307 2.58 2.57 24.66
C GLY A 307 3.82 1.68 24.44
N GLY A 308 4.54 1.84 23.32
CA GLY A 308 5.74 1.07 23.02
C GLY A 308 6.75 1.83 22.15
N ALA A 309 8.02 1.43 22.24
CA ALA A 309 9.08 1.98 21.41
C ALA A 309 8.85 1.66 19.92
N ASN A 310 9.18 2.62 19.05
CA ASN A 310 9.11 2.39 17.61
C ASN A 310 10.29 1.55 17.11
N ASN A 311 10.11 0.99 15.92
CA ASN A 311 11.14 0.36 15.10
C ASN A 311 11.26 1.08 13.76
N CYS A 312 11.00 2.39 13.73
CA CYS A 312 11.12 3.18 12.52
C CYS A 312 12.55 3.18 12.01
N LEU A 313 12.70 3.43 10.71
CA LEU A 313 14.00 3.77 10.17
C LEU A 313 14.49 5.10 10.74
N THR A 314 15.77 5.15 11.11
CA THR A 314 16.44 6.42 11.34
C THR A 314 16.48 7.21 10.03
N VAL A 315 16.00 8.47 10.07
CA VAL A 315 16.03 9.43 8.95
C VAL A 315 17.35 10.19 8.95
#